data_AF-A0A365TQY3-F1
#
_entry.id   AF-A0A365TQY3-F1
#
_cell.length_a   1.000
_cell.length_b   1.000
_cell.length_c   1.000
_cell.angle_alpha   90.00
_cell.angle_beta   90.00
_cell.angle_gamma   90.00
#
_symmetry.space_group_name_H-M   'P 1'
#
loop_
_entity.id
_entity.type
_entity.pdbx_description
1 polymer ?
#
loop_
_entity_poly.entity_id
_entity_poly.type
_entity_poly.pdbx_seq_one_letter_code
_entity_poly.pdbx_strand_id
1 'polypeptide(L)' 'MTTELAKKLAIALFMALIAGGLAACDDQGPAEEAGENIDESAEEAGESMEELGEDMEDAAED' A
#
# COMPACT_ATOMS: atom_id res chain seq x y z
N MET A 1 -35.90 -14.57 -24.18
CA MET A 1 -35.27 -13.45 -24.91
C MET A 1 -34.88 -12.30 -23.99
N THR A 2 -35.73 -11.91 -23.03
CA THR A 2 -35.45 -10.81 -22.08
C THR A 2 -34.34 -11.12 -21.05
N THR A 3 -34.23 -12.37 -20.58
CA THR A 3 -33.21 -12.82 -19.62
C THR A 3 -31.79 -12.80 -20.17
N GLU A 4 -31.60 -13.22 -21.42
CA GLU A 4 -30.29 -13.18 -22.10
C GLU A 4 -29.82 -11.74 -22.34
N LEU A 5 -30.75 -10.84 -22.68
CA LEU A 5 -30.45 -9.42 -22.85
C LEU A 5 -30.05 -8.76 -21.52
N ALA A 6 -30.78 -9.06 -20.44
CA ALA A 6 -30.48 -8.57 -19.10
C ALA A 6 -29.12 -9.07 -18.60
N LYS A 7 -28.79 -10.34 -18.85
CA LYS A 7 -27.49 -10.92 -18.50
C LYS A 7 -26.34 -10.23 -19.24
N LYS A 8 -26.50 -9.96 -20.55
CA LYS A 8 -25.49 -9.24 -21.34
C LYS A 8 -25.28 -7.80 -20.86
N LEU A 9 -26.36 -7.10 -20.52
CA LEU A 9 -26.28 -5.76 -19.94
C LEU A 9 -25.58 -5.76 -18.58
N ALA A 10 -25.91 -6.70 -17.69
CA ALA A 10 -25.24 -6.82 -16.39
C ALA A 10 -23.74 -7.09 -16.53
N ILE A 11 -23.34 -7.96 -17.46
CA ILE A 11 -21.92 -8.23 -17.75
C ILE A 11 -21.23 -7.00 -18.31
N ALA A 12 -21.85 -6.28 -19.24
CA ALA A 12 -21.30 -5.05 -19.81
C ALA A 12 -21.11 -3.97 -18.74
N LEU A 13 -22.07 -3.82 -17.83
CA LEU A 13 -22.02 -2.86 -16.73
C LEU A 13 -20.90 -3.23 -15.73
N PHE A 14 -20.77 -4.51 -15.39
CA PHE A 14 -19.70 -5.01 -14.53
C PHE A 14 -18.32 -4.82 -15.15
N MET A 15 -18.17 -5.10 -16.44
CA MET A 15 -16.91 -4.85 -17.17
C MET A 15 -16.55 -3.37 -17.20
N ALA A 16 -17.53 -2.48 -17.38
CA ALA A 16 -17.31 -1.04 -17.35
C ALA A 16 -16.86 -0.55 -15.96
N LEU A 17 -17.43 -1.11 -14.88
CA LEU A 17 -17.01 -0.80 -13.51
C LEU A 17 -15.58 -1.28 -13.23
N ILE A 18 -15.20 -2.47 -13.70
CA ILE A 18 -13.82 -2.97 -13.55
C ILE A 18 -12.85 -2.09 -14.35
N ALA A 19 -13.16 -1.79 -15.61
CA ALA A 19 -12.30 -0.96 -16.44
C ALA A 19 -12.14 0.46 -15.87
N GLY A 20 -13.21 1.05 -15.33
CA GLY A 20 -13.17 2.34 -14.65
C GLY A 20 -12.45 2.31 -13.31
N GLY A 21 -12.58 1.23 -12.54
CA GLY A 21 -11.87 1.04 -11.27
C GLY A 21 -10.37 0.84 -11.44
N LEU A 22 -9.96 0.08 -12.46
CA LEU A 22 -8.53 -0.12 -12.77
C LEU A 22 -7.86 1.17 -13.24
N ALA A 23 -8.56 2.01 -14.02
CA ALA A 23 -8.04 3.31 -14.43
C ALA A 23 -7.87 4.30 -13.25
N ALA A 24 -8.48 4.02 -12.10
CA ALA A 24 -8.34 4.81 -10.88
C ALA A 24 -7.26 4.26 -9.92
N CYS A 25 -6.56 3.18 -10.29
CA CYS A 25 -5.46 2.58 -9.51
C CYS A 25 -4.06 3.03 -9.97
N ASP A 26 -3.95 4.01 -10.88
CA ASP A 26 -2.65 4.43 -11.44
C ASP A 26 -1.87 5.38 -10.52
N ASP A 27 -2.55 6.08 -9.62
CA ASP A 27 -1.95 6.96 -8.61
C ASP A 27 -1.85 6.24 -7.25
N GLN A 28 -0.72 6.40 -6.54
CA GLN A 28 -0.55 5.92 -5.16
C GLN A 28 -1.72 6.41 -4.30
N GLY A 29 -2.45 5.47 -3.71
CA GLY A 29 -3.61 5.78 -2.89
C GLY A 29 -3.19 6.26 -1.49
N PRO A 30 -4.07 6.94 -0.75
CA PRO A 30 -3.79 7.42 0.61
C PRO A 30 -3.33 6.32 1.58
N ALA A 31 -3.74 5.08 1.35
CA ALA A 31 -3.33 3.93 2.16
C ALA A 31 -1.91 3.45 1.83
N GLU A 32 -1.48 3.58 0.57
CA GLU A 32 -0.13 3.23 0.12
C GLU A 32 0.87 4.27 0.62
N GLU A 33 0.54 5.57 0.47
CA GLU A 33 1.34 6.67 1.01
C GLU A 33 1.45 6.61 2.54
N ALA A 34 0.37 6.27 3.26
CA ALA A 34 0.45 6.03 4.70
C ALA A 34 1.30 4.80 5.06
N GLY A 35 1.27 3.77 4.22
CA GLY A 35 2.13 2.59 4.35
C GLY A 35 3.61 2.95 4.22
N GLU A 36 3.97 3.71 3.18
CA GLU A 36 5.34 4.19 2.95
C GLU A 36 5.85 5.05 4.11
N ASN A 37 5.05 6.01 4.59
CA ASN A 37 5.44 6.83 5.74
C ASN A 37 5.70 6.00 7.03
N ILE A 38 4.91 4.94 7.25
CA ILE A 38 5.09 4.05 8.41
C ILE A 38 6.36 3.22 8.25
N ASP A 39 6.61 2.71 7.05
CA ASP A 39 7.82 1.92 6.74
C ASP A 39 9.07 2.77 6.94
N GLU A 40 9.10 3.98 6.40
CA GLU A 40 10.21 4.94 6.57
C GLU A 40 10.43 5.30 8.04
N SER A 41 9.36 5.56 8.79
CA SER A 41 9.45 5.84 10.23
C SER A 41 9.99 4.63 11.02
N ALA A 42 9.65 3.41 10.61
CA ALA A 42 10.10 2.20 11.25
C ALA A 42 11.59 1.92 10.97
N GLU A 43 12.04 2.20 9.75
CA GLU A 43 13.43 2.08 9.32
C GLU A 43 14.32 3.08 10.10
N GLU A 44 13.90 4.35 10.15
CA GLU A 44 14.62 5.41 10.88
C GLU A 44 14.70 5.13 12.39
N ALA A 45 13.64 4.58 12.97
CA ALA A 45 13.63 4.14 14.37
C ALA A 45 14.54 2.91 14.61
N GLY A 46 14.67 2.03 13.62
CA GLY A 46 15.56 0.88 13.64
C GLY A 46 17.03 1.32 13.64
N GLU A 47 17.41 2.18 12.70
CA GLU A 47 18.76 2.75 12.62
C GLU A 47 19.14 3.47 13.92
N SER A 48 18.24 4.29 14.45
CA SER A 48 18.47 5.00 15.73
C SER A 48 18.70 4.04 16.91
N MET A 49 18.03 2.88 16.94
CA MET A 49 18.26 1.87 17.97
C MET A 49 19.58 1.14 17.80
N GLU A 50 20.00 0.89 16.56
CA GLU A 50 21.29 0.27 16.25
C GLU A 50 22.43 1.20 16.70
N GLU A 51 22.39 2.48 16.35
CA GLU A 51 23.38 3.48 16.78
C GLU A 51 23.47 3.57 18.31
N LEU A 52 22.32 3.63 19.01
CA LEU A 52 22.28 3.62 20.48
C LEU A 52 22.87 2.34 21.08
N GLY A 53 22.70 1.20 20.39
CA GLY A 53 23.27 -0.07 20.80
C GLY A 53 24.79 -0.09 20.69
N GLU A 54 25.32 0.37 19.56
CA GLU A 54 26.76 0.49 19.32
C GLU A 54 27.42 1.44 20.32
N ASP A 55 26.84 2.64 20.54
CA ASP A 55 27.34 3.61 21.52
C ASP A 55 27.42 3.03 22.94
N MET A 56 26.47 2.17 23.31
CA MET A 56 26.44 1.54 24.64
C MET A 56 27.42 0.37 24.76
N GLU A 57 27.68 -0.36 23.67
CA GLU A 57 28.71 -1.40 23.62
C GLU A 57 30.10 -0.78 23.77
N ASP A 58 30.38 0.28 23.01
CA ASP A 58 31.63 1.04 23.10
C ASP A 58 31.86 1.59 24.51
N ALA A 59 30.82 2.14 25.16
CA ALA A 59 30.91 2.66 26.52
C ALA A 59 31.07 1.57 27.60
N ALA A 60 30.74 0.31 27.29
CA ALA A 60 30.90 -0.81 28.21
C ALA A 60 32.25 -1.54 28.04
N GLU A 61 32.91 -1.36 26.88
CA GLU A 61 34.24 -1.90 26.61
C GLU A 61 35.40 -1.02 27.11
N ASP A 62 35.16 0.26 27.42
CA ASP A 62 36.11 1.21 28.05
C ASP A 62 36.08 1.15 29.60
#